data_AF-A0AAV9IWQ5-F1
#
_entry.id   AF-A0AAV9IWQ5-F1
#
_cell.length_a   1.000
_cell.length_b   1.000
_cell.length_c   1.000
_cell.angle_alpha   90.00
_cell.angle_beta   90.00
_cell.angle_gamma   90.00
#
_symmetry.space_group_name_H-M   'P 1'
#
loop_
_entity.id
_entity.type
_entity.pdbx_description
1 polymer ?
#
loop_
_entity_poly.entity_id
_entity_poly.type
_entity_poly.pdbx_seq_one_letter_code
_entity_poly.pdbx_strand_id
1 'polypeptide(L)'
;MGFILQTRWTRREPAHRRALDAASDRRPGVSTRACWRASATADRATSSPPAAAPRNQQQQAVAHLRQLLARPQLLQMPCCFDALSARMIHRAGYPLTFMSGFGVAATLGLPDTGLVSYAEVQQRAREITEAIPPTLPVIGDGDTGYGNAMNVKRTVRGFARAGLAGVLIEDQLNPKRCGHTRGKSVVDRDEALRRWAAAVDARATADDIVVVARTDAVATHGLDEALWRMQQARRLGADVLFVEAPRTVDDLQRIADALGDMPLLANMIENGMTPVLAPEQLQQLGYRIAAYPLTLLSASLRAMRDALQVLRTGRPEEVSSLLLDFAETRDIVGFTEYDADSERYRQMQAGE
;
A
#
# COMPACT_ATOMS: atom_id res chain seq x y z
N MET A 1 -4.85 9.85 -63.08
CA MET A 1 -3.49 9.38 -62.69
C MET A 1 -3.53 9.09 -61.19
N GLY A 2 -3.63 7.88 -60.66
CA GLY A 2 -3.08 6.61 -61.12
C GLY A 2 -1.72 6.37 -60.45
N PHE A 3 -1.69 5.73 -59.27
CA PHE A 3 -1.06 4.40 -59.09
C PHE A 3 -1.25 3.89 -57.65
N ILE A 4 -1.77 2.67 -57.60
CA ILE A 4 -2.02 1.80 -56.45
C ILE A 4 -0.78 0.91 -56.28
N LEU A 5 -0.31 0.69 -55.05
CA LEU A 5 0.58 -0.42 -54.73
C LEU A 5 -0.06 -1.28 -53.63
N GLN A 6 -0.68 -2.36 -54.06
CA GLN A 6 -1.03 -3.52 -53.26
C GLN A 6 0.21 -4.41 -53.12
N THR A 7 0.55 -4.82 -51.90
CA THR A 7 1.35 -6.04 -51.69
C THR A 7 0.58 -7.02 -50.83
N ARG A 8 0.12 -8.08 -51.49
CA ARG A 8 -0.47 -9.29 -50.93
C ARG A 8 0.62 -10.07 -50.17
N TRP A 9 0.32 -10.49 -48.94
CA TRP A 9 1.02 -11.58 -48.28
C TRP A 9 0.06 -12.76 -48.14
N THR A 10 0.34 -13.82 -48.90
CA THR A 10 -0.41 -15.09 -48.88
C THR A 10 0.22 -16.06 -47.88
N ARG A 11 -0.65 -16.72 -47.09
CA ARG A 11 -0.36 -17.90 -46.26
C ARG A 11 0.33 -19.02 -47.04
N ARG A 12 1.22 -19.76 -46.38
CA ARG A 12 1.43 -21.22 -46.54
C ARG A 12 2.18 -21.80 -45.33
N GLU A 13 1.52 -22.67 -44.57
CA GLU A 13 2.15 -23.72 -43.77
C GLU A 13 2.57 -24.89 -44.70
N PRO A 14 3.49 -25.76 -44.25
CA PRO A 14 3.03 -27.12 -44.00
C PRO A 14 3.61 -27.78 -42.73
N ALA A 15 2.82 -28.72 -42.23
CA ALA A 15 3.07 -29.60 -41.11
C ALA A 15 4.24 -30.59 -41.32
N HIS A 16 4.90 -30.98 -40.23
CA HIS A 16 5.46 -32.32 -40.09
C HIS A 16 5.37 -32.81 -38.63
N ARG A 17 4.72 -33.96 -38.48
CA ARG A 17 4.67 -34.82 -37.28
C ARG A 17 6.06 -35.38 -36.95
N ARG A 18 6.33 -35.60 -35.66
CA ARG A 18 6.60 -36.96 -35.09
C ARG A 18 6.74 -36.88 -33.57
N ALA A 19 5.91 -37.70 -32.91
CA ALA A 19 6.05 -38.13 -31.53
C ALA A 19 7.23 -39.11 -31.41
N LEU A 20 7.87 -39.16 -30.24
CA LEU A 20 8.43 -40.39 -29.69
C LEU A 20 8.36 -40.36 -28.16
N ASP A 21 8.11 -41.56 -27.65
CA ASP A 21 7.60 -41.89 -26.33
C ASP A 21 8.64 -41.89 -25.20
N ALA A 22 8.07 -41.80 -24.01
CA ALA A 22 8.47 -42.39 -22.75
C ALA A 22 9.57 -43.47 -22.77
N ALA A 23 10.53 -43.32 -21.86
CA ALA A 23 11.12 -44.47 -21.17
C ALA A 23 11.49 -44.07 -19.74
N SER A 24 10.70 -44.59 -18.81
CA SER A 24 11.03 -44.75 -17.40
C SER A 24 12.21 -45.70 -17.25
N ASP A 25 13.17 -45.38 -16.39
CA ASP A 25 13.90 -46.44 -15.70
C ASP A 25 14.24 -46.08 -14.26
N ARG A 26 14.10 -47.09 -13.41
CA ARG A 26 14.01 -47.02 -11.94
C ARG A 26 15.08 -47.96 -11.37
N ARG A 27 15.80 -47.44 -10.35
CA ARG A 27 16.54 -48.12 -9.24
C ARG A 27 17.98 -48.60 -9.52
N PRO A 28 18.76 -48.98 -8.48
CA PRO A 28 18.73 -48.62 -7.04
C PRO A 28 20.07 -48.07 -6.53
N GLY A 29 20.06 -47.57 -5.29
CA GLY A 29 21.20 -46.96 -4.62
C GLY A 29 22.32 -47.92 -4.20
N VAL A 30 23.48 -47.32 -3.91
CA VAL A 30 24.57 -47.91 -3.14
C VAL A 30 25.01 -46.88 -2.10
N SER A 31 24.87 -47.29 -0.84
CA SER A 31 25.40 -46.61 0.33
C SER A 31 26.91 -46.83 0.39
N THR A 32 27.70 -45.79 0.60
CA THR A 32 29.00 -45.92 1.28
C THR A 32 29.19 -44.77 2.26
N ARG A 33 29.35 -45.15 3.52
CA ARG A 33 29.77 -44.29 4.63
C ARG A 33 31.22 -43.89 4.40
N ALA A 34 31.52 -42.59 4.49
CA ALA A 34 32.88 -42.13 4.71
C ALA A 34 32.87 -41.15 5.90
N CYS A 35 33.56 -41.58 6.94
CA CYS A 35 33.74 -40.93 8.21
C CYS A 35 34.76 -39.80 8.05
N TRP A 36 34.38 -38.56 8.34
CA TRP A 36 35.33 -37.48 8.61
C TRP A 36 35.02 -36.91 9.99
N ARG A 37 35.91 -37.21 10.94
CA ARG A 37 35.97 -36.54 12.24
C ARG A 37 36.59 -35.17 12.04
N ALA A 38 35.89 -34.12 12.45
CA ALA A 38 36.49 -32.83 12.77
C ALA A 38 35.85 -32.33 14.07
N SER A 39 36.64 -32.29 15.13
CA SER A 39 36.34 -31.52 16.33
C SER A 39 36.40 -30.03 15.99
N ALA A 40 35.32 -29.31 16.24
CA ALA A 40 35.36 -27.87 16.44
C ALA A 40 34.18 -27.49 17.35
N THR A 41 34.48 -27.22 18.61
CA THR A 41 33.65 -26.44 19.52
C THR A 41 33.46 -25.05 18.90
N ALA A 42 32.26 -24.76 18.42
CA ALA A 42 31.86 -23.42 18.02
C ALA A 42 30.48 -23.15 18.62
N ASP A 43 30.47 -22.37 19.70
CA ASP A 43 29.28 -21.68 20.19
C ASP A 43 28.73 -20.83 19.05
N ARG A 44 27.71 -21.35 18.37
CA ARG A 44 26.87 -20.54 17.50
C ARG A 44 25.89 -19.80 18.38
N ALA A 45 26.26 -18.59 18.76
CA ALA A 45 25.29 -17.55 19.07
C ALA A 45 24.37 -17.43 17.84
N THR A 46 23.18 -18.01 17.92
CA THR A 46 22.14 -17.83 16.93
C THR A 46 21.65 -16.40 17.06
N SER A 47 22.15 -15.51 16.20
CA SER A 47 21.50 -14.22 15.98
C SER A 47 20.12 -14.50 15.37
N SER A 48 19.08 -14.45 16.20
CA SER A 48 17.70 -14.53 15.76
C SER A 48 17.44 -13.46 14.69
N PRO A 49 16.74 -13.77 13.59
CA PRO A 49 16.27 -12.76 12.67
C PRO A 49 15.38 -11.75 13.43
N PRO A 50 15.32 -10.47 13.00
CA PRO A 50 14.57 -9.44 13.71
C PRO A 50 13.12 -9.91 13.90
N ALA A 51 12.65 -9.87 15.14
CA ALA A 51 11.34 -10.36 15.52
C ALA A 51 10.26 -9.66 14.69
N ALA A 52 9.37 -10.45 14.06
CA ALA A 52 8.11 -9.94 13.57
C ALA A 52 7.41 -9.19 14.72
N ALA A 53 6.80 -8.04 14.44
CA ALA A 53 6.01 -7.33 15.43
C ALA A 53 5.09 -8.33 16.17
N PRO A 54 5.06 -8.34 17.51
CA PRO A 54 4.30 -9.33 18.25
C PRO A 54 2.84 -9.22 17.82
N ARG A 55 2.21 -10.34 17.43
CA ARG A 55 0.83 -10.43 16.88
C ARG A 55 -0.21 -9.60 17.65
N ASN A 56 0.02 -9.35 18.94
CA ASN A 56 -0.78 -8.48 19.78
C ASN A 56 -0.87 -7.01 19.28
N GLN A 57 0.21 -6.45 18.73
CA GLN A 57 0.24 -5.06 18.25
C GLN A 57 -0.66 -4.85 17.03
N GLN A 58 -0.56 -5.72 16.03
CA GLN A 58 -1.39 -5.59 14.83
C GLN A 58 -2.87 -5.83 15.15
N GLN A 59 -3.20 -6.76 16.05
CA GLN A 59 -4.58 -6.97 16.50
C GLN A 59 -5.17 -5.72 17.16
N GLN A 60 -4.38 -4.97 17.94
CA GLN A 60 -4.81 -3.69 18.51
C GLN A 60 -5.09 -2.65 17.43
N ALA A 61 -4.23 -2.54 16.42
CA ALA A 61 -4.42 -1.64 15.29
C ALA A 61 -5.69 -1.98 14.48
N VAL A 62 -5.94 -3.27 14.20
CA VAL A 62 -7.16 -3.75 13.52
C VAL A 62 -8.40 -3.43 14.35
N ALA A 63 -8.39 -3.75 15.64
CA ALA A 63 -9.51 -3.47 16.53
C ALA A 63 -9.84 -1.97 16.57
N HIS A 64 -8.82 -1.12 16.66
CA HIS A 64 -9.01 0.33 16.64
C HIS A 64 -9.53 0.82 15.29
N LEU A 65 -9.01 0.32 14.16
CA LEU A 65 -9.53 0.67 12.83
C LEU A 65 -11.01 0.31 12.70
N ARG A 66 -11.42 -0.89 13.11
CA ARG A 66 -12.82 -1.31 13.09
C ARG A 66 -13.70 -0.41 13.96
N GLN A 67 -13.22 -0.01 15.14
CA GLN A 67 -13.93 0.95 15.99
C GLN A 67 -14.09 2.32 15.32
N LEU A 68 -13.06 2.81 14.61
CA LEU A 68 -13.14 4.06 13.87
C LEU A 68 -14.13 3.98 12.71
N LEU A 69 -14.14 2.87 11.96
CA LEU A 69 -15.04 2.67 10.83
C LEU A 69 -16.51 2.50 11.24
N ALA A 70 -16.77 1.98 12.44
CA ALA A 70 -18.12 1.83 13.00
C ALA A 70 -18.74 3.16 13.45
N ARG A 71 -17.94 4.22 13.59
CA ARG A 71 -18.41 5.54 14.05
C ARG A 71 -19.01 6.35 12.89
N PRO A 72 -20.01 7.21 13.14
CA PRO A 72 -20.67 7.99 12.11
C PRO A 72 -19.92 9.24 11.65
N GLN A 73 -18.79 9.58 12.27
CA GLN A 73 -17.97 10.73 11.88
C GLN A 73 -17.08 10.43 10.67
N LEU A 74 -16.83 11.42 9.81
CA LEU A 74 -15.84 11.32 8.75
C LEU A 74 -14.43 11.32 9.35
N LEU A 75 -13.59 10.41 8.86
CA LEU A 75 -12.18 10.30 9.19
C LEU A 75 -11.35 11.00 8.11
N GLN A 76 -10.63 12.04 8.50
CA GLN A 76 -9.60 12.63 7.64
C GLN A 76 -8.32 11.79 7.75
N MET A 77 -7.81 11.34 6.61
CA MET A 77 -6.72 10.39 6.53
C MET A 77 -5.63 10.91 5.58
N PRO A 78 -4.69 11.74 6.05
CA PRO A 78 -3.47 12.00 5.30
C PRO A 78 -2.70 10.69 5.11
N CYS A 79 -2.05 10.53 3.96
CA CYS A 79 -1.30 9.32 3.66
C CYS A 79 0.19 9.52 3.90
N CYS A 80 0.82 8.53 4.54
CA CYS A 80 2.27 8.43 4.64
C CYS A 80 2.88 7.73 3.42
N PHE A 81 4.18 7.92 3.26
CA PHE A 81 5.00 7.24 2.25
C PHE A 81 6.30 6.67 2.82
N ASP A 82 6.65 7.05 4.05
CA ASP A 82 7.78 6.55 4.83
C ASP A 82 7.52 6.66 6.35
N ALA A 83 8.47 6.15 7.14
CA ALA A 83 8.41 6.19 8.60
C ALA A 83 8.32 7.63 9.16
N LEU A 84 9.04 8.58 8.56
CA LEU A 84 9.07 9.97 9.02
C LEU A 84 7.70 10.65 8.81
N SER A 85 7.13 10.52 7.62
CA SER A 85 5.79 11.04 7.31
C SER A 85 4.72 10.39 8.19
N ALA A 86 4.81 9.10 8.49
CA ALA A 86 3.90 8.43 9.44
C ALA A 86 4.01 9.03 10.86
N ARG A 87 5.23 9.27 11.37
CA ARG A 87 5.45 9.97 12.66
C ARG A 87 4.84 11.36 12.66
N MET A 88 5.02 12.12 11.58
CA MET A 88 4.44 13.47 11.48
C MET A 88 2.92 13.43 11.53
N ILE A 89 2.28 12.47 10.84
CA ILE A 89 0.82 12.27 10.89
C ILE A 89 0.37 11.92 12.31
N HIS A 90 1.08 11.01 12.99
CA HIS A 90 0.78 10.66 14.37
C HIS A 90 0.85 11.88 15.31
N ARG A 91 1.94 12.65 15.23
CA ARG A 91 2.16 13.83 16.07
C ARG A 91 1.13 14.94 15.81
N ALA A 92 0.62 15.03 14.59
CA ALA A 92 -0.47 15.93 14.24
C ALA A 92 -1.84 15.48 14.79
N GLY A 93 -1.93 14.30 15.43
CA GLY A 93 -3.14 13.84 16.10
C GLY A 93 -4.17 13.15 15.20
N TYR A 94 -3.79 12.76 13.97
CA TYR A 94 -4.69 12.01 13.11
C TYR A 94 -4.94 10.59 13.66
N PRO A 95 -6.19 10.09 13.60
CA PRO A 95 -6.55 8.83 14.24
C PRO A 95 -6.16 7.58 13.44
N LEU A 96 -5.78 7.76 12.17
CA LEU A 96 -5.35 6.70 11.25
C LEU A 96 -4.51 7.30 10.11
N THR A 97 -3.80 6.46 9.38
CA THR A 97 -3.10 6.83 8.14
C THR A 97 -3.20 5.73 7.09
N PHE A 98 -2.74 6.04 5.88
CA PHE A 98 -2.67 5.10 4.77
C PHE A 98 -1.28 5.18 4.13
N MET A 99 -0.67 4.03 3.86
CA MET A 99 0.59 3.94 3.14
C MET A 99 0.31 4.00 1.63
N SER A 100 0.61 5.15 1.02
CA SER A 100 0.36 5.44 -0.40
C SER A 100 1.33 4.67 -1.31
N GLY A 101 0.84 3.82 -2.23
CA GLY A 101 1.69 3.13 -3.20
C GLY A 101 2.45 4.10 -4.11
N PHE A 102 1.79 5.19 -4.53
CA PHE A 102 2.44 6.28 -5.25
C PHE A 102 3.57 6.91 -4.44
N GLY A 103 3.29 7.18 -3.16
CA GLY A 103 4.27 7.77 -2.25
C GLY A 103 5.50 6.88 -2.09
N VAL A 104 5.30 5.57 -1.88
CA VAL A 104 6.39 4.60 -1.77
C VAL A 104 7.22 4.58 -3.05
N ALA A 105 6.60 4.53 -4.23
CA ALA A 105 7.32 4.59 -5.51
C ALA A 105 8.14 5.89 -5.65
N ALA A 106 7.58 7.02 -5.25
CA ALA A 106 8.26 8.31 -5.29
C ALA A 106 9.51 8.35 -4.38
N THR A 107 9.51 7.65 -3.23
CA THR A 107 10.72 7.53 -2.39
C THR A 107 11.88 6.81 -3.08
N LEU A 108 11.59 6.00 -4.12
CA LEU A 108 12.57 5.32 -4.96
C LEU A 108 12.91 6.12 -6.23
N GLY A 109 12.37 7.33 -6.40
CA GLY A 109 12.48 8.12 -7.63
C GLY A 109 11.76 7.47 -8.82
N LEU A 110 10.81 6.57 -8.56
CA LEU A 110 10.07 5.82 -9.58
C LEU A 110 8.65 6.35 -9.74
N PRO A 111 8.07 6.23 -10.94
CA PRO A 111 6.66 6.53 -11.16
C PRO A 111 5.76 5.41 -10.59
N ASP A 112 4.53 5.76 -10.24
CA ASP A 112 3.51 4.82 -9.80
C ASP A 112 2.89 4.04 -10.98
N THR A 113 3.65 3.06 -11.47
CA THR A 113 3.32 2.25 -12.66
C THR A 113 3.55 0.76 -12.43
N GLY A 114 3.37 0.28 -11.20
CA GLY A 114 3.52 -1.14 -10.85
C GLY A 114 4.95 -1.69 -10.95
N LEU A 115 5.97 -0.82 -10.84
CA LEU A 115 7.38 -1.23 -10.87
C LEU A 115 7.90 -1.68 -9.49
N VAL A 116 7.34 -1.12 -8.42
CA VAL A 116 7.75 -1.46 -7.05
C VAL A 116 7.27 -2.86 -6.72
N SER A 117 8.19 -3.71 -6.26
CA SER A 117 7.87 -5.10 -5.94
C SER A 117 7.11 -5.21 -4.63
N TYR A 118 6.39 -6.33 -4.48
CA TYR A 118 5.76 -6.71 -3.21
C TYR A 118 6.72 -6.64 -2.01
N ALA A 119 7.99 -7.06 -2.19
CA ALA A 119 8.97 -7.10 -1.12
C ALA A 119 9.35 -5.68 -0.65
N GLU A 120 9.52 -4.74 -1.58
CA GLU A 120 9.81 -3.33 -1.27
C GLU A 120 8.63 -2.68 -0.54
N VAL A 121 7.40 -2.91 -1.01
CA VAL A 121 6.20 -2.37 -0.34
C VAL A 121 6.00 -2.99 1.04
N GLN A 122 6.19 -4.30 1.20
CA GLN A 122 6.10 -4.95 2.50
C GLN A 122 7.16 -4.44 3.48
N GLN A 123 8.40 -4.24 3.03
CA GLN A 123 9.47 -3.68 3.84
C GLN A 123 9.12 -2.27 4.29
N ARG A 124 8.61 -1.44 3.39
CA ARG A 124 8.18 -0.07 3.72
C ARG A 124 7.03 -0.06 4.73
N ALA A 125 6.06 -0.97 4.60
CA ALA A 125 4.98 -1.12 5.56
C ALA A 125 5.50 -1.41 6.97
N ARG A 126 6.51 -2.27 7.09
CA ARG A 126 7.15 -2.60 8.38
C ARG A 126 7.85 -1.40 9.00
N GLU A 127 8.61 -0.65 8.20
CA GLU A 127 9.29 0.56 8.68
C GLU A 127 8.29 1.62 9.17
N ILE A 128 7.17 1.77 8.47
CA ILE A 128 6.11 2.71 8.84
C ILE A 128 5.46 2.32 10.18
N THR A 129 5.09 1.06 10.35
CA THR A 129 4.37 0.60 11.55
C THR A 129 5.28 0.53 12.77
N GLU A 130 6.58 0.24 12.60
CA GLU A 130 7.57 0.27 13.68
C GLU A 130 7.87 1.70 14.18
N ALA A 131 7.63 2.72 13.35
CA ALA A 131 7.93 4.12 13.67
C ALA A 131 6.82 4.85 14.43
N ILE A 132 5.64 4.24 14.60
CA ILE A 132 4.45 4.86 15.21
C ILE A 132 3.89 3.97 16.34
N PRO A 133 3.04 4.50 17.23
CA PRO A 133 2.42 3.67 18.25
C PRO A 133 1.61 2.51 17.63
N PRO A 134 1.65 1.31 18.22
CA PRO A 134 0.91 0.14 17.73
C PRO A 134 -0.60 0.33 17.59
N THR A 135 -1.15 1.33 18.29
CA THR A 135 -2.59 1.64 18.26
C THR A 135 -2.97 2.55 17.10
N LEU A 136 -2.02 3.19 16.39
CA LEU A 136 -2.32 4.03 15.23
C LEU A 136 -2.52 3.14 13.99
N PRO A 137 -3.75 2.99 13.46
CA PRO A 137 -3.98 2.05 12.38
C PRO A 137 -3.45 2.58 11.05
N VAL A 138 -2.83 1.69 10.29
CA VAL A 138 -2.34 1.96 8.93
C VAL A 138 -3.04 1.03 7.94
N ILE A 139 -3.64 1.59 6.90
CA ILE A 139 -4.11 0.83 5.73
C ILE A 139 -3.02 0.88 4.67
N GLY A 140 -2.60 -0.27 4.14
CA GLY A 140 -1.60 -0.33 3.07
C GLY A 140 -2.19 -0.45 1.68
N ASP A 141 -1.59 0.25 0.71
CA ASP A 141 -1.85 0.02 -0.71
C ASP A 141 -1.27 -1.32 -1.17
N GLY A 142 -2.15 -2.28 -1.47
CA GLY A 142 -1.79 -3.59 -1.97
C GLY A 142 -1.77 -3.68 -3.49
N ASP A 143 -1.97 -2.57 -4.21
CA ASP A 143 -2.14 -2.55 -5.67
C ASP A 143 -3.16 -3.62 -6.11
N THR A 144 -2.80 -4.44 -7.10
CA THR A 144 -3.61 -5.57 -7.59
C THR A 144 -3.31 -6.88 -6.83
N GLY A 145 -2.56 -6.83 -5.72
CA GLY A 145 -2.10 -8.00 -4.96
C GLY A 145 -0.91 -8.75 -5.56
N TYR A 146 -0.16 -8.11 -6.44
CA TYR A 146 1.15 -8.57 -6.96
C TYR A 146 1.15 -9.96 -7.62
N GLY A 147 0.05 -10.30 -8.32
CA GLY A 147 -0.08 -11.53 -9.10
C GLY A 147 -1.51 -12.03 -9.17
N ASN A 148 -1.71 -13.34 -8.97
CA ASN A 148 -3.03 -13.96 -8.98
C ASN A 148 -3.65 -13.98 -7.57
N ALA A 149 -4.80 -14.65 -7.41
CA ALA A 149 -5.48 -14.82 -6.12
C ALA A 149 -4.57 -15.35 -4.99
N MET A 150 -3.62 -16.24 -5.27
CA MET A 150 -2.68 -16.74 -4.25
C MET A 150 -1.65 -15.68 -3.84
N ASN A 151 -1.21 -14.84 -4.79
CA ASN A 151 -0.39 -13.67 -4.48
C ASN A 151 -1.15 -12.65 -3.63
N VAL A 152 -2.45 -12.43 -3.90
CA VAL A 152 -3.32 -11.60 -3.05
C VAL A 152 -3.33 -12.14 -1.61
N LYS A 153 -3.57 -13.45 -1.42
CA LYS A 153 -3.56 -14.05 -0.06
C LYS A 153 -2.20 -13.89 0.62
N ARG A 154 -1.10 -14.03 -0.13
CA ARG A 154 0.26 -13.78 0.39
C ARG A 154 0.42 -12.32 0.82
N THR A 155 -0.06 -11.39 0.00
CA THR A 155 0.01 -9.94 0.24
C THR A 155 -0.73 -9.56 1.52
N VAL A 156 -1.98 -9.97 1.66
CA VAL A 156 -2.80 -9.70 2.86
C VAL A 156 -2.11 -10.21 4.14
N ARG A 157 -1.63 -11.45 4.13
CA ARG A 157 -0.91 -12.03 5.29
C ARG A 157 0.41 -11.33 5.57
N GLY A 158 1.13 -10.93 4.52
CA GLY A 158 2.38 -10.21 4.64
C GLY A 158 2.23 -8.81 5.22
N PHE A 159 1.16 -8.11 4.82
CA PHE A 159 0.80 -6.78 5.32
C PHE A 159 0.37 -6.85 6.79
N ALA A 160 -0.46 -7.84 7.16
CA ALA A 160 -0.78 -8.09 8.57
C ALA A 160 0.48 -8.37 9.41
N ARG A 161 1.40 -9.20 8.91
CA ARG A 161 2.69 -9.45 9.59
C ARG A 161 3.59 -8.21 9.69
N ALA A 162 3.43 -7.26 8.77
CA ALA A 162 4.11 -5.98 8.80
C ALA A 162 3.41 -4.95 9.70
N GLY A 163 2.36 -5.33 10.45
CA GLY A 163 1.68 -4.45 11.40
C GLY A 163 0.50 -3.66 10.82
N LEU A 164 0.17 -3.83 9.53
CA LEU A 164 -0.93 -3.09 8.91
C LEU A 164 -2.29 -3.56 9.44
N ALA A 165 -3.18 -2.59 9.67
CA ALA A 165 -4.55 -2.80 10.14
C ALA A 165 -5.54 -3.01 8.99
N GLY A 166 -5.18 -2.56 7.77
CA GLY A 166 -5.97 -2.77 6.57
C GLY A 166 -5.12 -2.94 5.33
N VAL A 167 -5.73 -3.49 4.29
CA VAL A 167 -5.13 -3.65 2.96
C VAL A 167 -6.12 -3.25 1.88
N LEU A 168 -5.65 -2.46 0.91
CA LEU A 168 -6.40 -2.13 -0.30
C LEU A 168 -6.03 -3.10 -1.43
N ILE A 169 -7.04 -3.59 -2.16
CA ILE A 169 -6.86 -4.40 -3.37
C ILE A 169 -7.73 -3.86 -4.50
N GLU A 170 -7.11 -3.61 -5.66
CA GLU A 170 -7.76 -2.99 -6.82
C GLU A 170 -7.97 -3.94 -8.03
N ASP A 171 -8.84 -3.52 -8.95
CA ASP A 171 -9.22 -4.24 -10.16
C ASP A 171 -8.49 -3.80 -11.43
N GLN A 172 -7.39 -3.04 -11.32
CA GLN A 172 -6.58 -2.69 -12.48
C GLN A 172 -5.91 -3.92 -13.12
N LEU A 173 -5.69 -3.85 -14.43
CA LEU A 173 -4.85 -4.78 -15.16
C LEU A 173 -3.38 -4.48 -14.81
N ASN A 174 -2.61 -5.52 -14.47
CA ASN A 174 -1.18 -5.37 -14.17
C ASN A 174 -0.34 -5.34 -15.47
N PRO A 175 0.69 -4.47 -15.62
CA PRO A 175 1.14 -3.44 -14.68
C PRO A 175 0.12 -2.32 -14.47
N LYS A 176 -0.18 -2.04 -13.19
CA LYS A 176 -1.15 -1.01 -12.79
C LYS A 176 -0.62 0.40 -13.06
N ARG A 177 -1.49 1.42 -13.00
CA ARG A 177 -1.12 2.83 -13.09
C ARG A 177 -1.80 3.64 -11.98
N CYS A 178 -1.25 4.82 -11.66
CA CYS A 178 -1.93 5.78 -10.80
C CYS A 178 -3.35 6.09 -11.32
N GLY A 179 -4.36 6.01 -10.44
CA GLY A 179 -5.77 6.18 -10.78
C GLY A 179 -6.15 7.53 -11.41
N HIS A 180 -5.31 8.54 -11.28
CA HIS A 180 -5.53 9.87 -11.87
C HIS A 180 -4.80 10.07 -13.22
N THR A 181 -4.15 9.03 -13.75
CA THR A 181 -3.43 9.08 -15.04
C THR A 181 -4.22 8.46 -16.20
N ARG A 182 -3.84 8.78 -17.45
CA ARG A 182 -4.44 8.18 -18.67
C ARG A 182 -3.93 6.77 -18.92
N GLY A 183 -4.70 5.98 -19.67
CA GLY A 183 -4.29 4.65 -20.14
C GLY A 183 -4.49 3.53 -19.11
N LYS A 184 -5.39 3.74 -18.15
CA LYS A 184 -5.80 2.69 -17.21
C LYS A 184 -6.63 1.63 -17.92
N SER A 185 -6.55 0.41 -17.43
CA SER A 185 -7.42 -0.70 -17.84
C SER A 185 -7.74 -1.50 -16.60
N VAL A 186 -8.95 -2.04 -16.54
CA VAL A 186 -9.36 -2.95 -15.46
C VAL A 186 -9.47 -4.36 -16.01
N VAL A 187 -9.30 -5.34 -15.13
CA VAL A 187 -9.55 -6.74 -15.47
C VAL A 187 -11.04 -7.01 -15.67
N ASP A 188 -11.36 -8.16 -16.25
CA ASP A 188 -12.74 -8.63 -16.31
C ASP A 188 -13.34 -8.79 -14.90
N ARG A 189 -14.67 -8.90 -14.85
CA ARG A 189 -15.39 -9.00 -13.57
C ARG A 189 -14.92 -10.20 -12.76
N ASP A 190 -14.73 -11.36 -13.39
CA ASP A 190 -14.39 -12.59 -12.67
C ASP A 190 -13.02 -12.49 -11.98
N GLU A 191 -12.03 -11.89 -12.63
CA GLU A 191 -10.71 -11.66 -12.03
C GLU A 191 -10.76 -10.65 -10.89
N ALA A 192 -11.52 -9.55 -11.04
CA ALA A 192 -11.72 -8.58 -9.95
C ALA A 192 -12.34 -9.24 -8.72
N LEU A 193 -13.40 -10.03 -8.92
CA LEU A 193 -14.08 -10.78 -7.86
C LEU A 193 -13.15 -11.80 -7.21
N ARG A 194 -12.34 -12.54 -7.99
CA ARG A 194 -11.36 -13.49 -7.44
C ARG A 194 -10.35 -12.81 -6.53
N ARG A 195 -9.89 -11.60 -6.86
CA ARG A 195 -8.93 -10.85 -6.03
C ARG A 195 -9.56 -10.42 -4.71
N TRP A 196 -10.74 -9.80 -4.74
CA TRP A 196 -11.41 -9.40 -3.49
C TRP A 196 -11.82 -10.60 -2.65
N ALA A 197 -12.32 -11.67 -3.26
CA ALA A 197 -12.62 -12.91 -2.55
C ALA A 197 -11.37 -13.50 -1.88
N ALA A 198 -10.23 -13.50 -2.58
CA ALA A 198 -8.96 -13.97 -2.02
C ALA A 198 -8.46 -13.09 -0.86
N ALA A 199 -8.63 -11.78 -0.95
CA ALA A 199 -8.28 -10.85 0.12
C ALA A 199 -9.14 -11.10 1.37
N VAL A 200 -10.46 -11.22 1.17
CA VAL A 200 -11.41 -11.52 2.24
C VAL A 200 -11.17 -12.89 2.86
N ASP A 201 -10.89 -13.91 2.07
CA ASP A 201 -10.58 -15.27 2.56
C ASP A 201 -9.27 -15.29 3.37
N ALA A 202 -8.27 -14.50 3.00
CA ALA A 202 -7.02 -14.41 3.75
C ALA A 202 -7.17 -13.79 5.15
N ARG A 203 -8.18 -12.93 5.35
CA ARG A 203 -8.49 -12.21 6.61
C ARG A 203 -8.51 -13.11 7.84
N ALA A 204 -9.11 -14.31 7.72
CA ALA A 204 -9.20 -15.28 8.82
C ALA A 204 -7.83 -15.74 9.36
N THR A 205 -6.78 -15.63 8.54
CA THR A 205 -5.39 -16.00 8.89
C THR A 205 -4.47 -14.79 8.99
N ALA A 206 -5.05 -13.59 9.01
CA ALA A 206 -4.37 -12.31 9.02
C ALA A 206 -4.99 -11.40 10.09
N ASP A 207 -5.32 -11.99 11.24
CA ASP A 207 -5.77 -11.27 12.45
C ASP A 207 -6.94 -10.32 12.19
N ASP A 208 -7.88 -10.77 11.34
CA ASP A 208 -9.08 -10.02 10.97
C ASP A 208 -8.81 -8.64 10.32
N ILE A 209 -7.69 -8.52 9.59
CA ILE A 209 -7.31 -7.31 8.83
C ILE A 209 -8.48 -6.77 7.96
N VAL A 210 -8.64 -5.45 7.95
CA VAL A 210 -9.67 -4.75 7.17
C VAL A 210 -9.35 -4.82 5.68
N VAL A 211 -10.33 -5.21 4.86
CA VAL A 211 -10.17 -5.26 3.39
C VAL A 211 -10.87 -4.07 2.73
N VAL A 212 -10.08 -3.23 2.05
CA VAL A 212 -10.56 -2.13 1.21
C VAL A 212 -10.61 -2.60 -0.24
N ALA A 213 -11.80 -2.64 -0.84
CA ALA A 213 -11.95 -2.93 -2.26
C ALA A 213 -11.97 -1.63 -3.06
N ARG A 214 -11.04 -1.52 -4.03
CA ARG A 214 -10.95 -0.37 -4.94
C ARG A 214 -11.34 -0.77 -6.36
N THR A 215 -12.13 0.05 -7.04
CA THR A 215 -12.35 -0.08 -8.48
C THR A 215 -11.95 1.16 -9.26
N ASP A 216 -11.26 0.94 -10.38
CA ASP A 216 -10.85 1.96 -11.34
C ASP A 216 -11.74 2.00 -12.60
N ALA A 217 -12.87 1.28 -12.58
CA ALA A 217 -13.74 1.05 -13.74
C ALA A 217 -14.41 2.33 -14.27
N VAL A 218 -14.56 3.39 -13.47
CA VAL A 218 -15.20 4.65 -13.90
C VAL A 218 -14.58 5.18 -15.20
N ALA A 219 -13.25 5.18 -15.30
CA ALA A 219 -12.55 5.74 -16.44
C ALA A 219 -12.67 4.91 -17.73
N THR A 220 -13.04 3.64 -17.63
CA THR A 220 -12.99 2.68 -18.75
C THR A 220 -14.37 2.15 -19.14
N HIS A 221 -15.25 1.93 -18.17
CA HIS A 221 -16.57 1.32 -18.33
C HIS A 221 -17.71 2.20 -17.78
N GLY A 222 -17.41 3.35 -17.17
CA GLY A 222 -18.38 4.26 -16.60
C GLY A 222 -18.78 3.94 -15.15
N LEU A 223 -19.59 4.82 -14.56
CA LEU A 223 -19.95 4.75 -13.15
C LEU A 223 -20.82 3.53 -12.82
N ASP A 224 -21.76 3.15 -13.69
CA ASP A 224 -22.68 2.04 -13.42
C ASP A 224 -21.94 0.70 -13.28
N GLU A 225 -20.90 0.48 -14.07
CA GLU A 225 -20.03 -0.70 -13.93
C GLU A 225 -19.26 -0.67 -12.60
N ALA A 226 -18.73 0.50 -12.22
CA ALA A 226 -18.02 0.65 -10.95
C ALA A 226 -18.94 0.37 -9.75
N LEU A 227 -20.18 0.86 -9.79
CA LEU A 227 -21.19 0.57 -8.76
C LEU A 227 -21.52 -0.92 -8.70
N TRP A 228 -21.74 -1.58 -9.85
CA TRP A 228 -21.98 -3.02 -9.89
C TRP A 228 -20.83 -3.81 -9.25
N ARG A 229 -19.57 -3.44 -9.57
CA ARG A 229 -18.37 -4.07 -9.02
C ARG A 229 -18.27 -3.89 -7.51
N MET A 230 -18.52 -2.69 -7.00
CA MET A 230 -18.49 -2.42 -5.55
C MET A 230 -19.62 -3.11 -4.79
N GLN A 231 -20.81 -3.25 -5.38
CA GLN A 231 -21.88 -4.08 -4.82
C GLN A 231 -21.45 -5.54 -4.70
N GLN A 232 -20.69 -6.06 -5.67
CA GLN A 232 -20.16 -7.42 -5.56
C GLN A 232 -19.04 -7.52 -4.53
N ALA A 233 -18.12 -6.56 -4.47
CA ALA A 233 -17.07 -6.52 -3.44
C ALA A 233 -17.67 -6.52 -2.03
N ARG A 234 -18.75 -5.76 -1.81
CA ARG A 234 -19.55 -5.80 -0.59
C ARG A 234 -20.11 -7.20 -0.31
N ARG A 235 -20.75 -7.85 -1.29
CA ARG A 235 -21.30 -9.21 -1.13
C ARG A 235 -20.24 -10.24 -0.77
N LEU A 236 -19.02 -10.05 -1.27
CA LEU A 236 -17.86 -10.88 -0.94
C LEU A 236 -17.32 -10.63 0.47
N GLY A 237 -17.72 -9.53 1.13
CA GLY A 237 -17.34 -9.21 2.51
C GLY A 237 -16.18 -8.23 2.66
N ALA A 238 -15.92 -7.39 1.64
CA ALA A 238 -15.05 -6.23 1.80
C ALA A 238 -15.61 -5.28 2.88
N ASP A 239 -14.72 -4.66 3.66
CA ASP A 239 -15.08 -3.84 4.82
C ASP A 239 -15.23 -2.34 4.46
N VAL A 240 -14.49 -1.89 3.43
CA VAL A 240 -14.51 -0.50 2.92
C VAL A 240 -14.56 -0.55 1.40
N LEU A 241 -15.35 0.34 0.79
CA LEU A 241 -15.47 0.47 -0.65
C LEU A 241 -14.86 1.78 -1.15
N PHE A 242 -14.18 1.71 -2.29
CA PHE A 242 -13.52 2.84 -2.90
C PHE A 242 -13.73 2.82 -4.42
N VAL A 243 -14.50 3.79 -4.91
CA VAL A 243 -14.64 4.07 -6.34
C VAL A 243 -13.66 5.17 -6.73
N GLU A 244 -12.69 4.85 -7.59
CA GLU A 244 -11.65 5.80 -7.99
C GLU A 244 -12.11 6.77 -9.08
N ALA A 245 -11.65 8.02 -8.95
CA ALA A 245 -11.82 9.11 -9.91
C ALA A 245 -13.27 9.38 -10.38
N PRO A 246 -14.27 9.48 -9.49
CA PRO A 246 -15.56 10.11 -9.84
C PRO A 246 -15.31 11.54 -10.35
N ARG A 247 -16.10 12.01 -11.32
CA ARG A 247 -15.79 13.23 -12.09
C ARG A 247 -16.51 14.46 -11.57
N THR A 248 -17.61 14.24 -10.88
CA THR A 248 -18.53 15.30 -10.44
C THR A 248 -18.97 15.05 -9.01
N VAL A 249 -19.53 16.09 -8.38
CA VAL A 249 -20.19 15.94 -7.07
C VAL A 249 -21.42 15.02 -7.19
N ASP A 250 -22.12 15.06 -8.31
CA ASP A 250 -23.24 14.16 -8.59
C ASP A 250 -22.79 12.69 -8.66
N ASP A 251 -21.61 12.39 -9.20
CA ASP A 251 -21.05 11.03 -9.16
C ASP A 251 -20.81 10.59 -7.71
N LEU A 252 -20.24 11.46 -6.87
CA LEU A 252 -20.03 11.18 -5.44
C LEU A 252 -21.36 10.93 -4.70
N GLN A 253 -22.39 11.73 -4.98
CA GLN A 253 -23.73 11.53 -4.43
C GLN A 253 -24.31 10.19 -4.89
N ARG A 254 -24.23 9.85 -6.19
CA ARG A 254 -24.72 8.57 -6.72
C ARG A 254 -24.01 7.37 -6.12
N ILE A 255 -22.71 7.48 -5.85
CA ILE A 255 -21.92 6.44 -5.15
C ILE A 255 -22.44 6.27 -3.72
N ALA A 256 -22.63 7.38 -3.01
CA ALA A 256 -23.11 7.34 -1.65
C ALA A 256 -24.56 6.81 -1.55
N ASP A 257 -25.45 7.20 -2.45
CA ASP A 257 -26.83 6.70 -2.49
C ASP A 257 -26.87 5.18 -2.71
N ALA A 258 -25.97 4.65 -3.55
CA ALA A 258 -25.95 3.25 -3.91
C ALA A 258 -25.23 2.34 -2.90
N LEU A 259 -24.28 2.89 -2.12
CA LEU A 259 -23.32 2.11 -1.31
C LEU A 259 -23.14 2.63 0.13
N GLY A 260 -23.85 3.68 0.53
CA GLY A 260 -23.63 4.43 1.79
C GLY A 260 -23.94 3.68 3.08
N ASP A 261 -24.46 2.45 3.00
CA ASP A 261 -24.56 1.55 4.14
C ASP A 261 -23.23 0.84 4.46
N MET A 262 -22.19 1.05 3.64
CA MET A 262 -20.81 0.64 3.89
C MET A 262 -19.92 1.87 4.15
N PRO A 263 -18.81 1.73 4.89
CA PRO A 263 -17.75 2.74 4.90
C PRO A 263 -17.23 3.03 3.49
N LEU A 264 -17.40 4.27 3.04
CA LEU A 264 -16.89 4.74 1.75
C LEU A 264 -15.63 5.59 1.92
N LEU A 265 -14.64 5.34 1.07
CA LEU A 265 -13.43 6.15 0.95
C LEU A 265 -13.54 7.10 -0.25
N ALA A 266 -13.35 8.38 0.00
CA ALA A 266 -13.18 9.40 -1.03
C ALA A 266 -11.70 9.79 -1.15
N ASN A 267 -11.17 9.74 -2.37
CA ASN A 267 -9.77 10.06 -2.65
C ASN A 267 -9.64 11.52 -3.09
N MET A 268 -9.20 12.39 -2.18
CA MET A 268 -9.09 13.83 -2.36
C MET A 268 -7.67 14.20 -2.81
N ILE A 269 -7.41 14.06 -4.12
CA ILE A 269 -6.14 14.46 -4.74
C ILE A 269 -6.22 15.89 -5.26
N GLU A 270 -5.32 16.75 -4.80
CA GLU A 270 -5.21 18.13 -5.27
C GLU A 270 -4.84 18.18 -6.75
N ASN A 271 -5.58 18.97 -7.54
CA ASN A 271 -5.45 19.04 -9.01
C ASN A 271 -5.67 17.69 -9.71
N GLY A 272 -6.36 16.76 -9.03
CA GLY A 272 -6.75 15.47 -9.58
C GLY A 272 -7.96 15.57 -10.52
N MET A 273 -8.61 14.42 -10.67
CA MET A 273 -9.77 14.23 -11.55
C MET A 273 -11.10 14.42 -10.81
N THR A 274 -11.09 14.13 -9.51
CA THR A 274 -12.22 14.27 -8.59
C THR A 274 -12.21 15.69 -8.03
N PRO A 275 -13.36 16.39 -7.99
CA PRO A 275 -13.48 17.65 -7.26
C PRO A 275 -13.12 17.45 -5.78
N VAL A 276 -12.22 18.28 -5.25
CA VAL A 276 -11.86 18.25 -3.84
C VAL A 276 -12.97 18.91 -3.04
N LEU A 277 -13.62 18.15 -2.16
CA LEU A 277 -14.70 18.61 -1.29
C LEU A 277 -14.21 18.82 0.14
N ALA A 278 -14.87 19.71 0.87
CA ALA A 278 -14.63 19.87 2.29
C ALA A 278 -15.05 18.60 3.06
N PRO A 279 -14.38 18.27 4.18
CA PRO A 279 -14.74 17.15 5.04
C PRO A 279 -16.24 17.13 5.42
N GLU A 280 -16.80 18.29 5.75
CA GLU A 280 -18.20 18.40 6.17
C GLU A 280 -19.16 18.03 5.02
N GLN A 281 -18.81 18.36 3.78
CA GLN A 281 -19.60 18.01 2.60
C GLN A 281 -19.53 16.50 2.34
N LEU A 282 -18.34 15.90 2.41
CA LEU A 282 -18.19 14.44 2.27
C LEU A 282 -18.97 13.68 3.35
N GLN A 283 -18.97 14.18 4.59
CA GLN A 283 -19.76 13.60 5.67
C GLN A 283 -21.27 13.70 5.39
N GLN A 284 -21.74 14.83 4.87
CA GLN A 284 -23.16 15.01 4.49
C GLN A 284 -23.58 14.06 3.36
N LEU A 285 -22.68 13.79 2.41
CA LEU A 285 -22.92 12.80 1.36
C LEU A 285 -22.99 11.37 1.92
N GLY A 286 -22.35 11.09 3.06
CA GLY A 286 -22.32 9.76 3.69
C GLY A 286 -20.98 9.04 3.57
N TYR A 287 -19.91 9.71 3.15
CA TYR A 287 -18.57 9.13 3.17
C TYR A 287 -18.02 8.96 4.59
N ARG A 288 -17.21 7.93 4.79
CA ARG A 288 -16.58 7.61 6.09
C ARG A 288 -15.12 8.05 6.15
N ILE A 289 -14.42 8.08 5.02
CA ILE A 289 -13.00 8.40 4.95
C ILE A 289 -12.76 9.44 3.84
N ALA A 290 -12.02 10.49 4.15
CA ALA A 290 -11.42 11.40 3.17
C ALA A 290 -9.90 11.18 3.18
N ALA A 291 -9.37 10.57 2.12
CA ALA A 291 -7.95 10.28 1.98
C ALA A 291 -7.23 11.42 1.24
N TYR A 292 -6.04 11.79 1.72
CA TYR A 292 -5.20 12.83 1.11
C TYR A 292 -3.84 12.22 0.71
N PRO A 293 -3.75 11.52 -0.43
CA PRO A 293 -2.65 10.61 -0.74
C PRO A 293 -1.33 11.27 -1.11
N LEU A 294 -1.36 12.48 -1.66
CA LEU A 294 -0.19 13.16 -2.22
C LEU A 294 0.16 14.46 -1.50
N THR A 295 -0.65 14.91 -0.56
CA THR A 295 -0.52 16.21 0.10
C THR A 295 0.85 16.38 0.76
N LEU A 296 1.23 15.43 1.63
CA LEU A 296 2.53 15.48 2.31
C LEU A 296 3.69 15.34 1.34
N LEU A 297 3.58 14.44 0.34
CA LEU A 297 4.63 14.25 -0.66
C LEU A 297 4.86 15.54 -1.46
N SER A 298 3.79 16.16 -1.94
CA SER A 298 3.82 17.40 -2.71
C SER A 298 4.41 18.55 -1.87
N ALA A 299 4.00 18.67 -0.61
CA ALA A 299 4.54 19.66 0.32
C ALA A 299 6.05 19.45 0.56
N SER A 300 6.51 18.22 0.79
CA SER A 300 7.92 17.89 0.96
C SER A 300 8.73 18.18 -0.30
N LEU A 301 8.23 17.82 -1.49
CA LEU A 301 8.88 18.13 -2.77
C LEU A 301 9.06 19.63 -2.97
N ARG A 302 8.04 20.43 -2.63
CA ARG A 302 8.13 21.89 -2.66
C ARG A 302 9.19 22.40 -1.68
N ALA A 303 9.17 21.96 -0.42
CA ALA A 303 10.12 22.41 0.59
C ALA A 303 11.58 22.09 0.19
N MET A 304 11.84 20.87 -0.31
CA MET A 304 13.17 20.49 -0.81
C MET A 304 13.60 21.35 -1.99
N ARG A 305 12.71 21.58 -2.96
CA ARG A 305 13.01 22.43 -4.13
C ARG A 305 13.35 23.86 -3.70
N ASP A 306 12.53 24.45 -2.84
CA ASP A 306 12.68 25.85 -2.42
C ASP A 306 13.97 26.01 -1.60
N ALA A 307 14.32 25.05 -0.72
CA ALA A 307 15.60 25.05 -0.01
C ALA A 307 16.82 24.90 -0.95
N LEU A 308 16.76 23.99 -1.93
CA LEU A 308 17.83 23.81 -2.92
C LEU A 308 18.05 25.06 -3.78
N GLN A 309 16.97 25.80 -4.11
CA GLN A 309 17.07 27.06 -4.84
C GLN A 309 17.83 28.11 -4.04
N VAL A 310 17.55 28.23 -2.74
CA VAL A 310 18.28 29.14 -1.85
C VAL A 310 19.75 28.75 -1.75
N LEU A 311 20.05 27.47 -1.49
CA LEU A 311 21.43 26.98 -1.39
C LEU A 311 22.24 27.24 -2.67
N ARG A 312 21.62 27.13 -3.84
CA ARG A 312 22.26 27.42 -5.14
C ARG A 312 22.71 28.88 -5.28
N THR A 313 22.14 29.82 -4.52
CA THR A 313 22.57 31.23 -4.54
C THR A 313 23.91 31.46 -3.83
N GLY A 314 24.41 30.47 -3.07
CA GLY A 314 25.61 30.62 -2.25
C GLY A 314 25.39 31.35 -0.92
N ARG A 315 24.13 31.60 -0.54
CA ARG A 315 23.73 32.28 0.70
C ARG A 315 22.88 31.36 1.58
N PRO A 316 23.50 30.34 2.22
CA PRO A 316 22.77 29.34 3.00
C PRO A 316 22.03 29.93 4.21
N GLU A 317 22.44 31.09 4.71
CA GLU A 317 21.75 31.81 5.78
C GLU A 317 20.31 32.21 5.43
N GLU A 318 20.00 32.40 4.14
CA GLU A 318 18.65 32.74 3.67
C GLU A 318 17.68 31.54 3.78
N VAL A 319 18.18 30.32 4.02
CA VAL A 319 17.34 29.12 4.11
C VAL A 319 16.62 29.03 5.45
N SER A 320 17.08 29.78 6.47
CA SER A 320 16.63 29.61 7.86
C SER A 320 15.12 29.78 8.03
N SER A 321 14.45 30.59 7.19
CA SER A 321 12.99 30.78 7.23
C SER A 321 12.19 29.56 6.74
N LEU A 322 12.86 28.56 6.14
CA LEU A 322 12.26 27.32 5.66
C LEU A 322 12.54 26.13 6.59
N LEU A 323 13.44 26.30 7.56
CA LEU A 323 13.89 25.22 8.43
C LEU A 323 13.13 25.20 9.75
N LEU A 324 12.94 23.99 10.28
CA LEU A 324 12.63 23.79 11.68
C LEU A 324 13.86 24.14 12.52
N ASP A 325 13.65 24.44 13.80
CA ASP A 325 14.78 24.53 14.71
C ASP A 325 15.44 23.15 14.91
N PHE A 326 16.71 23.15 15.32
CA PHE A 326 17.47 21.91 15.45
C PHE A 326 16.93 21.00 16.57
N ALA A 327 16.37 21.58 17.63
CA ALA A 327 15.81 20.81 18.74
C ALA A 327 14.52 20.09 18.31
N GLU A 328 13.64 20.78 17.59
CA GLU A 328 12.43 20.23 16.98
C GLU A 328 12.76 19.12 15.98
N THR A 329 13.75 19.33 15.12
CA THR A 329 14.22 18.29 14.18
C THR A 329 14.68 17.04 14.94
N ARG A 330 15.47 17.21 16.01
CA ARG A 330 15.94 16.12 16.86
C ARG A 330 14.80 15.40 17.57
N ASP A 331 13.83 16.14 18.09
CA ASP A 331 12.65 15.59 18.75
C ASP A 331 11.82 14.74 17.78
N ILE A 332 11.55 15.25 16.57
CA ILE A 332 10.78 14.54 15.54
C ILE A 332 11.42 13.20 15.16
N VAL A 333 12.75 13.12 15.10
CA VAL A 333 13.46 11.87 14.76
C VAL A 333 13.74 10.98 15.98
N GLY A 334 13.31 11.38 17.19
CA GLY A 334 13.31 10.54 18.39
C GLY A 334 14.54 10.65 19.29
N PHE A 335 15.34 11.71 19.17
CA PHE A 335 16.47 11.92 20.08
C PHE A 335 16.02 12.07 21.54
N THR A 336 14.87 12.72 21.78
CA THR A 336 14.36 12.93 23.14
C THR A 336 14.15 11.61 23.89
N GLU A 337 13.53 10.63 23.22
CA GLU A 337 13.27 9.30 23.77
C GLU A 337 14.59 8.51 23.95
N TYR A 338 15.45 8.56 22.92
CA TYR A 338 16.75 7.90 22.94
C TYR A 338 17.65 8.41 24.08
N ASP A 339 17.77 9.73 24.23
CA ASP A 339 18.65 10.35 25.22
C ASP A 339 18.18 10.02 26.65
N ALA A 340 16.86 10.02 26.88
CA ALA A 340 16.26 9.65 28.16
C ALA A 340 16.56 8.18 28.54
N ASP A 341 16.41 7.25 27.59
CA ASP A 341 16.72 5.83 27.82
C ASP A 341 18.22 5.59 28.01
N SER A 342 19.06 6.25 27.21
CA SER A 342 20.53 6.18 27.30
C SER A 342 21.04 6.66 28.66
N GLU A 343 20.50 7.78 29.17
CA GLU A 343 20.82 8.29 30.51
C GLU A 343 20.39 7.31 31.61
N ARG A 344 19.18 6.74 31.51
CA ARG A 344 18.69 5.73 32.47
C ARG A 344 19.64 4.54 32.59
N TYR A 345 20.16 4.02 31.47
CA TYR A 345 21.11 2.91 31.49
C TYR A 345 22.49 3.29 31.99
N ARG A 346 22.97 4.51 31.70
CA ARG A 346 24.23 5.01 32.26
C ARG A 346 24.16 5.12 33.79
N GLN A 347 23.03 5.56 34.33
CA GLN A 347 22.84 5.66 35.78
C GLN A 347 22.78 4.29 36.46
N MET A 348 22.20 3.27 35.81
CA MET A 348 22.21 1.89 36.33
C MET A 348 23.62 1.32 36.43
N GLN A 349 24.50 1.62 35.47
CA GLN A 349 25.90 1.18 35.48
C GLN A 349 26.77 1.89 36.53
N ALA A 350 26.40 3.11 36.93
CA ALA A 350 27.14 3.89 37.93
C ALA A 350 26.72 3.58 39.39
N GLY A 351 25.68 2.77 39.59
CA GLY A 351 25.12 2.40 40.90
C GLY A 351 25.52 1.00 41.40
N GLU A 352 26.39 0.28 40.67
CA GLU A 352 27.13 -0.92 41.12
C GLU A 352 28.56 -0.52 41.50
#